data_AF-A0A660A7U8-F1
#
_entry.id   AF-A0A660A7U8-F1
#
_cell.length_a   1.000
_cell.length_b   1.000
_cell.length_c   1.000
_cell.angle_alpha   90.00
_cell.angle_beta   90.00
_cell.angle_gamma   90.00
#
_symmetry.space_group_name_H-M   'P 1'
#
loop_
_entity.id
_entity.type
_entity.pdbx_description
1 polymer ?
#
loop_
_entity_poly.entity_id
_entity_poly.type
_entity_poly.pdbx_seq_one_letter_code
_entity_poly.pdbx_strand_id
1 'polypeptide(L)'
;QASKDIVFNAKETSKNVWKIPVCTDDSLIYAKRNQSYLTTFDTNVILNSLEGQLLQGQEQVSLQFANQADYDQMVADVVDNQARYHNLFSHYWDNYSGFSYGLLAETLSITFTNST
;
A
#
# COMPACT_ATOMS: atom_id res chain seq x y z
N GLN A 1 39.84 1.67 3.21
CA GLN A 1 40.29 0.45 3.92
C GLN A 1 39.23 -0.61 3.65
N ALA A 2 39.53 -1.55 2.75
CA ALA A 2 38.61 -2.61 2.35
C ALA A 2 38.63 -3.74 3.40
N SER A 3 37.46 -4.29 3.71
CA SER A 3 37.32 -5.41 4.65
C SER A 3 38.05 -6.63 4.10
N LYS A 4 38.81 -7.27 5.01
CA LYS A 4 39.82 -8.29 4.75
C LYS A 4 39.24 -9.56 4.08
N ASP A 5 40.09 -10.17 3.26
CA ASP A 5 39.86 -11.37 2.47
C ASP A 5 39.12 -12.48 3.23
N ILE A 6 37.97 -12.91 2.71
CA ILE A 6 37.33 -14.15 3.14
C ILE A 6 37.84 -15.27 2.22
N VAL A 7 38.76 -16.07 2.73
CA VAL A 7 39.17 -17.33 2.10
C VAL A 7 38.08 -18.36 2.37
N PHE A 8 37.31 -18.73 1.34
CA PHE A 8 36.42 -19.88 1.40
C PHE A 8 37.26 -21.15 1.34
N ASN A 9 37.42 -21.82 2.49
CA ASN A 9 38.07 -23.12 2.56
C ASN A 9 37.40 -24.10 1.59
N ALA A 10 38.14 -24.47 0.56
CA ALA A 10 37.78 -25.52 -0.38
C ALA A 10 37.84 -26.88 0.35
N LYS A 11 36.69 -27.36 0.86
CA LYS A 11 36.32 -28.80 0.95
C LYS A 11 35.04 -29.14 1.74
N GLU A 12 34.10 -28.23 1.94
CA GLU A 12 32.80 -28.62 2.51
C GLU A 12 31.64 -28.10 1.66
N THR A 13 30.98 -29.01 0.95
CA THR A 13 29.71 -28.77 0.27
C THR A 13 28.62 -28.62 1.32
N SER A 14 28.40 -27.39 1.76
CA SER A 14 27.22 -27.06 2.56
C SER A 14 25.98 -27.14 1.65
N LYS A 15 25.13 -28.16 1.84
CA LYS A 15 23.76 -28.15 1.29
C LYS A 15 22.86 -27.40 2.29
N ASN A 16 22.08 -26.43 1.80
CA ASN A 16 21.32 -25.41 2.55
C ASN A 16 22.12 -24.18 3.00
N VAL A 17 22.91 -23.60 2.10
CA VAL A 17 23.37 -22.21 2.27
C VAL A 17 22.24 -21.30 1.78
N TRP A 18 21.60 -20.57 2.68
CA TRP A 18 20.54 -19.58 2.41
C TRP A 18 19.21 -20.13 1.87
N LYS A 19 18.37 -20.68 2.76
CA LYS A 19 16.94 -20.44 2.55
C LYS A 19 16.72 -18.95 2.83
N ILE A 20 16.71 -18.13 1.77
CA ILE A 20 16.14 -16.78 1.85
C ILE A 20 14.78 -16.98 2.52
N PRO A 21 14.48 -16.31 3.64
CA PRO A 21 13.16 -16.42 4.23
C PRO A 21 12.17 -16.07 3.12
N VAL A 22 11.22 -16.96 2.87
CA VAL A 22 10.10 -16.65 1.99
C VAL A 22 9.39 -15.51 2.71
N CYS A 23 9.61 -14.28 2.25
CA CYS A 23 8.79 -13.17 2.67
C CYS A 23 7.38 -13.54 2.22
N THR A 24 6.54 -13.98 3.15
CA THR A 24 5.10 -14.10 2.95
C THR A 24 4.44 -12.73 2.89
N ASP A 25 5.23 -11.67 3.11
CA ASP A 25 4.82 -10.29 2.95
C ASP A 25 4.76 -9.94 1.47
N ASP A 26 3.76 -10.55 0.82
CA ASP A 26 3.30 -10.22 -0.51
C ASP A 26 2.48 -8.93 -0.49
N SER A 27 2.49 -8.12 0.58
CA SER A 27 1.70 -6.86 0.64
C SER A 27 1.99 -5.96 -0.56
N LEU A 28 3.26 -5.82 -0.94
CA LEU A 28 3.67 -5.11 -2.15
C LEU A 28 3.19 -5.79 -3.44
N ILE A 29 3.13 -7.13 -3.48
CA ILE A 29 2.68 -7.89 -4.66
C ILE A 29 1.15 -7.79 -4.80
N TYR A 30 0.43 -7.94 -3.70
CA TYR A 30 -1.02 -7.79 -3.62
C TYR A 30 -1.42 -6.35 -3.95
N ALA A 31 -0.76 -5.35 -3.35
CA ALA A 31 -1.06 -3.95 -3.62
C ALA A 31 -0.77 -3.57 -5.08
N LYS A 32 0.33 -4.08 -5.65
CA LYS A 32 0.60 -3.89 -7.09
C LYS A 32 -0.43 -4.57 -7.98
N ARG A 33 -0.87 -5.79 -7.63
CA ARG A 33 -1.90 -6.51 -8.39
C ARG A 33 -3.24 -5.79 -8.38
N ASN A 34 -3.60 -5.18 -7.25
CA ASN A 34 -4.83 -4.43 -7.09
C ASN A 34 -4.66 -2.92 -7.39
N GLN A 35 -3.53 -2.53 -7.99
CA GLN A 35 -3.21 -1.14 -8.35
C GLN A 35 -3.28 -0.14 -7.18
N SER A 36 -3.18 -0.62 -5.94
CA SER A 36 -3.19 0.19 -4.72
C SER A 36 -1.80 0.62 -4.26
N TYR A 37 -0.73 0.12 -4.90
CA TYR A 37 0.64 0.56 -4.62
C TYR A 37 1.06 1.75 -5.48
N LEU A 38 1.40 2.86 -4.84
CA LEU A 38 1.74 4.14 -5.45
C LEU A 38 3.20 4.53 -5.17
N THR A 39 3.94 4.85 -6.23
CA THR A 39 5.35 5.28 -6.12
C THR A 39 5.55 6.78 -6.03
N THR A 40 4.50 7.55 -6.32
CA THR A 40 4.46 9.01 -6.34
C THR A 40 3.06 9.46 -5.95
N PHE A 41 2.95 10.55 -5.19
CA PHE A 41 1.66 11.17 -4.91
C PHE A 41 1.10 11.86 -6.17
N ASP A 42 -0.11 11.44 -6.58
CA ASP A 42 -0.91 12.10 -7.61
C ASP A 42 -2.39 11.84 -7.31
N THR A 43 -3.15 12.91 -7.04
CA THR A 43 -4.55 12.82 -6.63
C THR A 43 -5.43 12.12 -7.68
N ASN A 44 -5.18 12.29 -8.98
CA ASN A 44 -6.00 11.66 -10.01
C ASN A 44 -5.71 10.15 -10.08
N VAL A 45 -4.44 9.76 -9.97
CA VAL A 45 -4.06 8.34 -9.90
C VAL A 45 -4.64 7.67 -8.67
N ILE A 46 -4.63 8.37 -7.52
CA ILE A 46 -5.23 7.92 -6.27
C ILE A 46 -6.74 7.67 -6.46
N LEU A 47 -7.48 8.63 -6.97
CA LEU A 47 -8.93 8.50 -7.14
C LEU A 47 -9.27 7.38 -8.13
N ASN A 48 -8.51 7.23 -9.23
CA ASN A 48 -8.70 6.14 -10.18
C ASN A 48 -8.40 4.77 -9.56
N SER A 49 -7.37 4.67 -8.71
CA SER A 49 -7.05 3.43 -7.99
C SER A 49 -8.17 3.04 -7.02
N LEU A 50 -8.68 4.02 -6.27
CA LEU A 50 -9.81 3.81 -5.37
C LEU A 50 -11.07 3.42 -6.13
N GLU A 51 -11.41 4.12 -7.22
CA GLU A 51 -12.52 3.78 -8.10
C GLU A 51 -12.41 2.35 -8.65
N GLY A 52 -11.22 1.96 -9.12
CA GLY A 52 -10.98 0.61 -9.62
C GLY A 52 -11.18 -0.48 -8.57
N GLN A 53 -10.87 -0.20 -7.30
CA GLN A 53 -11.15 -1.11 -6.18
C GLN A 53 -12.65 -1.16 -5.86
N LEU A 54 -13.33 -0.01 -5.86
CA LEU A 54 -14.78 0.10 -5.61
C LEU A 54 -15.61 -0.61 -6.69
N LEU A 55 -15.22 -0.50 -7.96
CA LEU A 55 -15.85 -1.20 -9.08
C LEU A 55 -15.78 -2.73 -8.96
N GLN A 56 -14.82 -3.25 -8.19
CA GLN A 56 -14.70 -4.68 -7.88
C GLN A 56 -15.58 -5.11 -6.70
N GLY A 57 -16.38 -4.20 -6.12
CA GLY A 57 -17.26 -4.48 -5.00
C GLY A 57 -16.54 -4.59 -3.66
N GLN A 58 -15.36 -3.98 -3.52
CA GLN A 58 -14.61 -4.01 -2.26
C GLN A 58 -15.27 -3.07 -1.23
N GLU A 59 -15.74 -3.64 -0.11
CA GLU A 59 -16.29 -2.88 1.02
C GLU A 59 -15.23 -2.05 1.75
N GLN A 60 -13.97 -2.47 1.64
CA GLN A 60 -12.81 -1.78 2.17
C GLN A 60 -11.78 -1.61 1.05
N VAL A 61 -11.32 -0.37 0.85
CA VAL A 61 -10.31 -0.03 -0.16
C VAL A 61 -9.07 0.53 0.52
N SER A 62 -7.89 0.28 -0.06
CA SER A 62 -6.63 0.70 0.55
C SER A 62 -5.66 1.25 -0.47
N LEU A 63 -4.71 2.05 0.01
CA LEU A 63 -3.56 2.54 -0.76
C LEU A 63 -2.30 2.29 0.06
N GLN A 64 -1.21 1.97 -0.63
CA GLN A 64 0.11 1.81 -0.05
C GLN A 64 1.10 2.66 -0.84
N PHE A 65 1.99 3.37 -0.14
CA PHE A 65 2.96 4.26 -0.75
C PHE A 65 4.38 3.71 -0.66
N ALA A 66 5.21 4.05 -1.64
CA ALA A 66 6.61 3.63 -1.69
C ALA A 66 7.50 4.36 -0.69
N ASN A 67 7.11 5.56 -0.25
CA ASN A 67 7.90 6.40 0.65
C ASN A 67 7.02 7.28 1.56
N GLN A 68 7.62 7.72 2.66
CA GLN A 68 6.95 8.51 3.70
C GLN A 68 6.41 9.85 3.18
N ALA A 69 7.14 10.53 2.28
CA ALA A 69 6.76 11.87 1.82
C ALA A 69 5.46 11.85 1.00
N ASP A 70 5.26 10.84 0.16
CA ASP A 70 4.01 10.67 -0.60
C ASP A 70 2.86 10.19 0.29
N TYR A 71 3.16 9.35 1.28
CA TYR A 71 2.19 8.93 2.29
C TYR A 71 1.68 10.14 3.10
N ASP A 72 2.58 10.99 3.59
CA ASP A 72 2.20 12.18 4.36
C ASP A 72 1.37 13.15 3.52
N GLN A 73 1.67 13.28 2.22
CA GLN A 73 0.84 14.04 1.28
C GLN A 73 -0.56 13.45 1.16
N MET A 74 -0.70 12.12 1.08
CA MET A 74 -2.01 11.47 1.07
C MET A 74 -2.80 11.71 2.35
N VAL A 75 -2.14 11.66 3.51
CA VAL A 75 -2.78 11.93 4.81
C VAL A 75 -3.27 13.37 4.90
N ALA A 76 -2.53 14.35 4.36
CA ALA A 76 -3.00 15.73 4.27
C ALA A 76 -4.15 15.86 3.25
N ASP A 77 -4.01 15.25 2.08
CA ASP A 77 -4.98 15.35 0.99
C ASP A 77 -6.35 14.79 1.35
N VAL A 78 -6.42 13.66 2.07
CA VAL A 78 -7.72 13.11 2.52
C VAL A 78 -8.45 14.07 3.46
N VAL A 79 -7.72 14.86 4.26
CA VAL A 79 -8.29 15.84 5.18
C VAL A 79 -8.73 17.10 4.43
N ASP A 80 -7.88 17.62 3.56
CA ASP A 80 -8.12 18.86 2.82
C ASP A 80 -9.18 18.71 1.72
N ASN A 81 -9.27 17.51 1.13
CA ASN A 81 -10.14 17.21 0.00
C ASN A 81 -11.26 16.20 0.33
N GLN A 82 -11.72 16.14 1.59
CA GLN A 82 -12.77 15.21 2.03
C GLN A 82 -13.98 15.13 1.10
N ALA A 83 -14.44 16.26 0.54
CA ALA A 83 -15.59 16.30 -0.36
C ALA A 83 -15.39 15.46 -1.63
N ARG A 84 -14.16 15.38 -2.16
CA ARG A 84 -13.84 14.56 -3.34
C ARG A 84 -13.94 13.07 -3.02
N TYR A 85 -13.36 12.66 -1.90
CA TYR A 85 -13.43 11.28 -1.43
C TYR A 85 -14.87 10.89 -1.08
N HIS A 86 -15.61 11.79 -0.42
CA HIS A 86 -17.02 11.57 -0.12
C HIS A 86 -17.85 11.37 -1.38
N ASN A 87 -17.67 12.23 -2.38
CA ASN A 87 -18.33 12.09 -3.68
C ASN A 87 -17.99 10.74 -4.32
N LEU A 88 -16.71 10.39 -4.43
CA LEU A 88 -16.28 9.10 -4.97
C LEU A 88 -16.97 7.94 -4.25
N PHE A 89 -16.83 7.83 -2.92
CA PHE A 89 -17.36 6.70 -2.17
C PHE A 89 -18.89 6.61 -2.20
N SER A 90 -19.59 7.74 -2.21
CA SER A 90 -21.06 7.81 -2.28
C SER A 90 -21.66 7.17 -3.53
N HIS A 91 -20.87 7.04 -4.59
CA HIS A 91 -21.30 6.43 -5.85
C HIS A 91 -21.25 4.90 -5.86
N TYR A 92 -20.48 4.28 -4.96
CA TYR A 92 -20.21 2.83 -5.02
C TYR A 92 -20.59 2.08 -3.75
N TRP A 93 -20.54 2.70 -2.57
CA TRP A 93 -20.91 2.03 -1.33
C TRP A 93 -22.40 2.13 -1.07
N ASP A 94 -23.03 0.98 -0.83
CA ASP A 94 -24.44 0.92 -0.44
C ASP A 94 -24.66 1.51 0.96
N ASN A 95 -25.82 2.15 1.15
CA ASN A 95 -26.20 2.82 2.41
C ASN A 95 -25.15 3.82 2.93
N TYR A 96 -24.47 4.50 2.01
CA TYR A 96 -23.41 5.44 2.33
C TYR A 96 -23.91 6.62 3.19
N SER A 97 -23.33 6.80 4.37
CA SER A 97 -23.53 7.98 5.21
C SER A 97 -22.26 8.82 5.38
N GLY A 98 -21.11 8.23 5.06
CA GLY A 98 -19.80 8.83 5.19
C GLY A 98 -18.71 7.78 5.06
N PHE A 99 -17.46 8.19 5.23
CA PHE A 99 -16.34 7.28 5.26
C PHE A 99 -15.47 7.52 6.49
N SER A 100 -14.82 6.46 6.95
CA SER A 100 -13.76 6.50 7.94
C SER A 100 -12.48 5.96 7.30
N TYR A 101 -11.33 6.44 7.77
CA TYR A 101 -10.05 5.94 7.30
C TYR A 101 -9.11 5.59 8.46
N GLY A 102 -8.32 4.54 8.26
CA GLY A 102 -7.26 4.10 9.17
C GLY A 102 -5.89 4.36 8.57
N LEU A 103 -4.96 4.83 9.41
CA LEU A 103 -3.58 5.11 9.05
C LEU A 103 -2.68 3.99 9.58
N LEU A 104 -1.90 3.37 8.69
CA LEU A 104 -0.93 2.32 9.00
C LEU A 104 0.46 2.82 8.58
N ALA A 105 1.09 3.60 9.46
CA ALA A 105 2.35 4.27 9.14
C ALA A 105 3.51 3.28 8.95
N GLU A 106 3.48 2.11 9.59
CA GLU A 106 4.54 1.10 9.47
C GLU A 106 4.64 0.53 8.05
N THR A 107 3.54 0.50 7.31
CA THR A 107 3.47 0.02 5.93
C THR A 107 3.22 1.13 4.92
N LEU A 108 3.18 2.39 5.38
CA LEU A 108 2.83 3.55 4.56
C LEU A 108 1.48 3.38 3.86
N SER A 109 0.50 2.87 4.59
CA SER A 109 -0.81 2.53 4.05
C SER A 109 -1.94 3.35 4.69
N ILE A 110 -2.94 3.64 3.87
CA ILE A 110 -4.21 4.21 4.30
C ILE A 110 -5.33 3.30 3.82
N THR A 111 -6.31 3.07 4.67
CA THR A 111 -7.44 2.20 4.38
C THR A 111 -8.73 2.95 4.63
N PHE A 112 -9.69 2.83 3.72
CA PHE A 112 -10.99 3.49 3.76
C PHE A 112 -12.10 2.47 3.95
N THR A 113 -13.10 2.85 4.73
CA THR A 113 -14.26 2.01 5.07
C THR A 113 -15.52 2.84 5.08
N ASN A 114 -16.63 2.24 4.65
CA ASN A 114 -17.94 2.85 4.72
C ASN A 114 -18.32 3.08 6.19
N SER A 115 -18.78 4.29 6.52
CA SER A 115 -19.41 4.59 7.80
C SER A 115 -20.91 4.37 7.61
N THR A 116 -21.46 3.39 8.31
CA THR A 116 -22.90 3.06 8.31
C THR A 116 -23.55 3.54 9.60
#